data_AF-A0A7Y7TDH0-F1
#
_entry.id   AF-A0A7Y7TDH0-F1
#
_cell.length_a   1.000
_cell.length_b   1.000
_cell.length_c   1.000
_cell.angle_alpha   90.00
_cell.angle_beta   90.00
_cell.angle_gamma   90.00
#
_symmetry.space_group_name_H-M   'P 1'
#
loop_
_entity.id
_entity.type
_entity.pdbx_description
1 polymer ?
#
loop_
_entity_poly.entity_id
_entity_poly.type
_entity_poly.pdbx_seq_one_letter_code
_entity_poly.pdbx_strand_id
1 'polypeptide(L)'
;MDILDKLSVIKEHSELLSIPFLFIAYCDYFPASSSEGGNIAWLYDLSPSLGIASNLVVAVLAATLFYSLILSGSSYFTAYHSIRMFPLLGFIALAMALASQFDIQDLGWIKPSLSFALGTMGFSLLSQGLDTTKSS
;
A
#
# COMPACT_ATOMS: atom_id res chain seq x y z
N MET A 1 19.37 18.73 -8.84
CA MET A 1 19.37 19.01 -7.39
C MET A 1 17.93 19.10 -6.87
N ASP A 2 17.06 19.91 -7.48
CA ASP A 2 15.66 20.10 -7.06
C ASP A 2 14.77 18.82 -7.05
N ILE A 3 14.95 17.89 -8.00
CA ILE A 3 14.22 16.60 -8.01
C ILE A 3 14.70 15.65 -6.92
N LEU A 4 16.00 15.65 -6.60
CA LEU A 4 16.56 14.79 -5.57
C LEU A 4 16.13 15.25 -4.18
N ASP A 5 16.05 16.56 -3.96
CA ASP A 5 15.54 17.15 -2.73
C ASP A 5 14.04 16.84 -2.54
N LYS A 6 13.24 16.95 -3.61
CA LYS A 6 11.82 16.52 -3.61
C LYS A 6 11.65 15.03 -3.34
N LEU A 7 12.52 14.19 -3.91
CA LEU A 7 12.52 12.74 -3.65
C LEU A 7 12.86 12.44 -2.18
N SER A 8 13.76 13.22 -1.56
CA SER A 8 14.11 13.07 -0.14
C SER A 8 12.94 13.42 0.77
N VAL A 9 12.19 14.49 0.47
CA VAL A 9 10.99 14.87 1.23
C VAL A 9 9.89 13.79 1.09
N ILE A 10 9.71 13.25 -0.13
CA ILE A 10 8.77 12.15 -0.38
C ILE A 10 9.19 10.90 0.41
N LYS A 11 10.49 10.56 0.43
CA LYS A 11 11.04 9.45 1.21
C LYS A 11 10.69 9.58 2.69
N GLU A 12 10.90 10.76 3.27
CA GLU A 12 10.68 11.05 4.71
C GLU A 12 9.21 10.93 5.14
N HIS A 13 8.26 11.21 4.22
CA HIS A 13 6.82 11.16 4.52
C HIS A 13 6.14 9.90 3.96
N SER A 14 6.84 9.10 3.15
CA SER A 14 6.27 7.93 2.46
C SER A 14 5.76 6.85 3.43
N GLU A 15 6.42 6.69 4.58
CA GLU A 15 5.99 5.73 5.61
C GLU A 15 4.65 6.12 6.22
N LEU A 16 4.46 7.43 6.47
CA LEU A 16 3.23 8.00 7.02
C LEU A 16 2.07 7.98 6.00
N LEU A 17 2.39 8.02 4.71
CA LEU A 17 1.40 8.07 3.63
C LEU A 17 0.99 6.69 3.09
N SER A 18 1.76 5.63 3.38
CA SER A 18 1.48 4.28 2.89
C SER A 18 0.13 3.75 3.38
N ILE A 19 -0.17 3.88 4.69
CA ILE A 19 -1.43 3.40 5.26
C ILE A 19 -2.64 4.21 4.76
N PRO A 20 -2.63 5.56 4.74
CA PRO A 20 -3.72 6.34 4.16
C PRO A 20 -4.01 6.02 2.69
N PHE A 21 -2.98 5.84 1.86
CA PHE A 21 -3.19 5.49 0.46
C PHE A 21 -3.70 4.06 0.28
N LEU A 22 -3.23 3.10 1.06
CA LEU A 22 -3.78 1.74 1.08
C LEU A 22 -5.26 1.73 1.52
N PHE A 23 -5.63 2.59 2.48
CA PHE A 23 -7.02 2.77 2.88
C PHE A 23 -7.90 3.33 1.74
N ILE A 24 -7.41 4.35 1.02
CA ILE A 24 -8.11 4.92 -0.13
C ILE A 24 -8.25 3.87 -1.24
N ALA A 25 -7.18 3.14 -1.54
CA ALA A 25 -7.19 2.05 -2.51
C ALA A 25 -8.22 0.98 -2.10
N TYR A 26 -8.24 0.56 -0.83
CA TYR A 26 -9.26 -0.38 -0.35
C TYR A 26 -10.67 0.12 -0.65
N CYS A 27 -10.99 1.37 -0.31
CA CYS A 27 -12.34 1.92 -0.51
C CYS A 27 -12.74 2.01 -1.99
N ASP A 28 -11.78 2.27 -2.88
CA ASP A 28 -12.01 2.33 -4.33
C ASP A 28 -12.23 0.94 -4.95
N TYR A 29 -11.57 -0.10 -4.45
CA TYR A 29 -11.77 -1.47 -4.94
C TYR A 29 -12.95 -2.18 -4.29
N PHE A 30 -13.25 -1.85 -3.02
CA PHE A 30 -14.27 -2.50 -2.22
C PHE A 30 -15.23 -1.46 -1.60
N PRO A 31 -15.99 -0.72 -2.41
CA PRO A 31 -16.98 0.21 -1.88
C PRO A 31 -18.11 -0.54 -1.19
N ALA A 32 -18.62 0.02 -0.07
CA ALA A 32 -19.67 -0.61 0.73
C ALA A 32 -20.93 -0.95 -0.08
N SER A 33 -21.26 -0.12 -1.07
CA SER A 33 -22.40 -0.31 -1.98
C SER A 33 -22.27 -1.50 -2.93
N SER A 34 -21.06 -2.05 -3.08
CA SER A 34 -20.79 -3.25 -3.89
C SER A 34 -20.66 -4.52 -3.04
N SER A 35 -20.87 -4.41 -1.73
CA SER A 35 -20.80 -5.58 -0.84
C SER A 35 -22.00 -6.48 -1.08
N GLU A 36 -21.75 -7.77 -1.33
CA GLU A 36 -22.80 -8.78 -1.48
C GLU A 36 -22.65 -9.89 -0.43
N GLY A 37 -23.77 -10.32 0.16
CA GLY A 37 -23.84 -11.52 1.01
C GLY A 37 -23.10 -11.48 2.36
N GLY A 38 -22.50 -10.35 2.74
CA GLY A 38 -21.71 -10.20 3.96
C GLY A 38 -22.29 -9.24 5.01
N ASN A 39 -21.60 -9.11 6.14
CA ASN A 39 -22.01 -8.22 7.24
C ASN A 39 -22.08 -6.74 6.81
N ILE A 40 -21.19 -6.30 5.92
CA ILE A 40 -21.20 -4.93 5.39
C ILE A 40 -22.44 -4.71 4.52
N ALA A 41 -22.78 -5.66 3.65
CA ALA A 41 -24.01 -5.62 2.84
C ALA A 41 -25.26 -5.53 3.73
N TRP A 42 -25.36 -6.40 4.74
CA TRP A 42 -26.47 -6.37 5.69
C TRP A 42 -26.59 -5.04 6.44
N LEU A 43 -25.46 -4.46 6.89
CA LEU A 43 -25.44 -3.15 7.54
C LEU A 43 -25.81 -2.02 6.58
N TYR A 44 -25.39 -2.11 5.32
CA TYR A 44 -25.70 -1.14 4.28
C TYR A 44 -27.20 -1.16 3.91
N ASP A 45 -27.80 -2.34 3.82
CA ASP A 45 -29.25 -2.52 3.60
C ASP A 45 -30.08 -1.97 4.76
N LEU A 46 -29.59 -2.10 5.99
CA LEU A 46 -30.25 -1.55 7.19
C LEU A 46 -30.13 -0.01 7.24
N SER A 47 -28.93 0.51 6.98
CA SER A 47 -28.68 1.95 6.82
C SER A 47 -27.40 2.16 6.01
N PRO A 48 -27.44 2.89 4.89
CA PRO A 48 -26.25 3.15 4.07
C PRO A 48 -25.09 3.76 4.87
N SER A 49 -25.39 4.61 5.86
CA SER A 49 -24.38 5.22 6.73
C SER A 49 -23.66 4.21 7.63
N LEU A 50 -24.37 3.18 8.12
CA LEU A 50 -23.77 2.12 8.93
C LEU A 50 -22.88 1.22 8.07
N GLY A 51 -23.35 0.83 6.89
CA GLY A 51 -22.55 0.06 5.94
C GLY A 51 -21.26 0.79 5.53
N ILE A 52 -21.35 2.09 5.22
CA ILE A 52 -20.16 2.92 4.92
C ILE A 52 -19.23 2.98 6.13
N ALA A 53 -19.73 3.32 7.32
CA ALA A 53 -18.90 3.43 8.52
C ALA A 53 -18.18 2.12 8.86
N SER A 54 -18.87 0.98 8.77
CA SER A 54 -18.26 -0.33 8.99
C SER A 54 -17.23 -0.68 7.91
N ASN A 55 -17.48 -0.35 6.64
CA ASN A 55 -16.49 -0.56 5.59
C ASN A 55 -15.22 0.28 5.79
N LEU A 56 -15.35 1.51 6.29
CA LEU A 56 -14.20 2.36 6.62
C LEU A 56 -13.34 1.74 7.74
N VAL A 57 -13.97 1.17 8.77
CA VAL A 57 -13.24 0.44 9.84
C VAL A 57 -12.48 -0.75 9.26
N VAL A 58 -13.12 -1.55 8.41
CA VAL A 58 -12.48 -2.69 7.75
C VAL A 58 -11.33 -2.22 6.85
N ALA A 59 -11.51 -1.11 6.12
CA ALA A 59 -10.47 -0.54 5.27
C ALA A 59 -9.21 -0.16 6.07
N VAL A 60 -9.36 0.46 7.26
CA VAL A 60 -8.24 0.82 8.13
C VAL A 60 -7.52 -0.44 8.64
N LEU A 61 -8.28 -1.44 9.08
CA LEU A 61 -7.72 -2.70 9.57
C LEU A 61 -6.98 -3.44 8.45
N ALA A 62 -7.58 -3.54 7.26
CA ALA A 62 -6.99 -4.18 6.11
C ALA A 62 -5.69 -3.47 5.67
N ALA A 63 -5.70 -2.14 5.56
CA ALA A 63 -4.52 -1.36 5.21
C ALA A 63 -3.38 -1.56 6.22
N THR A 64 -3.70 -1.50 7.52
CA THR A 64 -2.71 -1.66 8.60
C THR A 64 -2.14 -3.07 8.63
N LEU A 65 -2.99 -4.09 8.53
CA LEU A 65 -2.57 -5.50 8.53
C LEU A 65 -1.74 -5.84 7.30
N PHE A 66 -2.16 -5.40 6.12
CA PHE A 66 -1.44 -5.63 4.88
C PHE A 66 -0.03 -5.03 4.94
N TYR A 67 0.08 -3.75 5.31
CA TYR A 67 1.38 -3.08 5.45
C TYR A 67 2.26 -3.76 6.51
N SER A 68 1.67 -4.12 7.66
CA SER A 68 2.38 -4.81 8.75
C SER A 68 2.90 -6.19 8.35
N LEU A 69 2.11 -6.96 7.59
CA LEU A 69 2.50 -8.28 7.08
C LEU A 69 3.67 -8.17 6.10
N ILE A 70 3.67 -7.17 5.23
CA ILE A 70 4.78 -6.92 4.30
C ILE A 70 6.05 -6.59 5.06
N LEU A 71 5.99 -5.69 6.04
CA LEU A 71 7.16 -5.34 6.85
C LEU A 71 7.67 -6.53 7.67
N SER A 72 6.78 -7.28 8.31
CA SER A 72 7.12 -8.45 9.12
C SER A 72 7.75 -9.56 8.25
N GLY A 73 7.13 -9.88 7.11
CA GLY A 73 7.66 -10.85 6.16
C GLY A 73 9.03 -10.43 5.60
N SER A 74 9.17 -9.17 5.19
CA SER A 74 10.44 -8.62 4.72
C SER A 74 11.54 -8.75 5.78
N SER A 75 11.22 -8.43 7.02
CA SER A 75 12.14 -8.53 8.17
C SER A 75 12.56 -9.98 8.42
N TYR A 76 11.60 -10.92 8.40
CA TYR A 76 11.86 -12.34 8.61
C TYR A 76 12.85 -12.90 7.58
N PHE A 77 12.58 -12.71 6.29
CA PHE A 77 13.46 -13.21 5.23
C PHE A 77 14.83 -12.52 5.23
N THR A 78 14.89 -11.23 5.57
CA THR A 78 16.16 -10.51 5.71
C THR A 78 16.99 -11.06 6.85
N ALA A 79 16.37 -11.34 8.00
CA ALA A 79 17.06 -11.85 9.19
C ALA A 79 17.49 -13.32 9.06
N TYR A 80 16.60 -14.19 8.58
CA TYR A 80 16.81 -15.65 8.64
C TYR A 80 17.37 -16.26 7.35
N HIS A 81 17.18 -15.59 6.20
CA HIS A 81 17.64 -16.09 4.91
C HIS A 81 18.69 -15.17 4.24
N SER A 82 19.08 -14.06 4.91
CA SER A 82 20.03 -13.07 4.38
C SER A 82 19.62 -12.48 3.02
N ILE A 83 18.33 -12.52 2.68
CA ILE A 83 17.79 -11.96 1.45
C ILE A 83 17.41 -10.51 1.70
N ARG A 84 17.92 -9.57 0.91
CA ARG A 84 17.56 -8.14 1.03
C ARG A 84 16.14 -7.88 0.49
N MET A 85 15.12 -8.27 1.25
CA MET A 85 13.72 -8.22 0.81
C MET A 85 13.17 -6.80 0.70
N PHE A 86 13.57 -5.90 1.60
CA PHE A 86 13.13 -4.51 1.58
C PHE A 86 13.36 -3.81 0.23
N PRO A 87 14.59 -3.76 -0.31
CA PRO A 87 14.80 -3.12 -1.61
C PRO A 87 14.16 -3.90 -2.76
N LEU A 88 14.12 -5.24 -2.70
CA LEU A 88 13.50 -6.06 -3.72
C LEU A 88 11.99 -5.78 -3.84
N LEU A 89 11.26 -5.80 -2.73
CA LEU A 89 9.84 -5.47 -2.70
C LEU A 89 9.59 -4.00 -3.01
N GLY A 90 10.49 -3.11 -2.59
CA GLY A 90 10.43 -1.68 -2.93
C GLY A 90 10.47 -1.43 -4.45
N PHE A 91 11.39 -2.08 -5.16
CA PHE A 91 11.47 -1.98 -6.63
C PHE A 91 10.26 -2.61 -7.32
N ILE A 92 9.77 -3.76 -6.83
CA ILE A 92 8.55 -4.39 -7.38
C ILE A 92 7.35 -3.46 -7.22
N ALA A 93 7.15 -2.87 -6.03
CA ALA A 93 6.05 -1.95 -5.77
C ALA A 93 6.14 -0.70 -6.67
N LEU A 94 7.33 -0.12 -6.86
CA LEU A 94 7.51 1.01 -7.77
C LEU A 94 7.28 0.63 -9.24
N ALA A 95 7.74 -0.55 -9.67
CA ALA A 95 7.49 -1.03 -11.03
C ALA A 95 5.99 -1.21 -11.28
N MET A 96 5.25 -1.77 -10.32
CA MET A 96 3.80 -1.90 -10.40
C MET A 96 3.07 -0.55 -10.35
N ALA A 97 3.57 0.40 -9.55
CA ALA A 97 3.02 1.75 -9.50
C ALA A 97 3.16 2.47 -10.86
N LEU A 98 4.30 2.30 -11.52
CA LEU A 98 4.56 2.90 -12.83
C LEU A 98 3.87 2.15 -13.97
N ALA A 99 3.64 0.86 -13.84
CA ALA A 99 2.98 0.05 -14.86
C ALA A 99 1.62 0.60 -15.30
N SER A 100 0.85 1.20 -14.38
CA SER A 100 -0.43 1.82 -14.72
C SER A 100 -0.30 3.03 -15.67
N GLN A 101 0.90 3.61 -15.82
CA GLN A 101 1.19 4.73 -16.73
C GLN A 101 1.56 4.27 -18.14
N PHE A 102 1.95 3.00 -18.32
CA PHE A 102 2.44 2.47 -19.59
C PHE A 102 1.40 1.67 -20.38
N ASP A 103 0.12 1.77 -19.99
CA ASP A 103 -1.02 1.09 -20.62
C ASP A 103 -0.79 -0.41 -20.87
N ILE A 104 -0.11 -1.06 -19.92
CA ILE A 104 0.15 -2.50 -19.96
C ILE A 104 -1.20 -3.19 -19.70
N GLN A 105 -1.80 -3.78 -20.74
CA GLN A 105 -3.15 -4.39 -20.68
C GLN A 105 -3.34 -5.34 -19.49
N ASP A 106 -2.33 -6.16 -19.18
CA ASP A 106 -2.38 -7.12 -18.05
C ASP A 106 -2.43 -6.45 -16.67
N LEU A 107 -2.10 -5.16 -16.59
CA LEU A 107 -2.06 -4.36 -15.37
C LEU A 107 -3.12 -3.25 -15.34
N GLY A 108 -4.09 -3.28 -16.26
CA GLY A 108 -5.21 -2.33 -16.31
C GLY A 108 -6.15 -2.38 -15.10
N TRP A 109 -6.04 -3.42 -14.27
CA TRP A 109 -6.75 -3.51 -12.99
C TRP A 109 -6.13 -2.61 -11.90
N ILE A 110 -4.91 -2.08 -12.08
CA ILE A 110 -4.26 -1.16 -11.15
C ILE A 110 -4.83 0.25 -11.36
N LYS A 111 -5.79 0.63 -10.51
CA LYS A 111 -6.36 1.97 -10.46
C LYS A 111 -5.33 2.98 -9.93
N PRO A 112 -5.49 4.28 -10.21
CA PRO A 112 -4.61 5.32 -9.70
C PRO A 112 -4.44 5.30 -8.18
N SER A 113 -5.51 5.01 -7.44
CA SER A 113 -5.48 4.89 -5.97
C SER A 113 -4.47 3.85 -5.47
N LEU A 114 -4.46 2.66 -6.08
CA LEU A 114 -3.50 1.60 -5.78
C LEU A 114 -2.09 1.93 -6.28
N SER A 115 -1.96 2.57 -7.45
CA SER A 115 -0.66 3.03 -7.97
C SER A 115 0.03 3.98 -6.98
N PHE A 116 -0.68 4.95 -6.42
CA PHE A 116 -0.13 5.83 -5.38
C PHE A 116 0.27 5.08 -4.12
N ALA A 117 -0.56 4.15 -3.65
CA ALA A 117 -0.25 3.32 -2.48
C ALA A 117 1.01 2.46 -2.68
N LEU A 118 1.15 1.85 -3.86
CA LEU A 118 2.34 1.07 -4.23
C LEU A 118 3.57 1.95 -4.37
N GLY A 119 3.41 3.17 -4.89
CA GLY A 119 4.50 4.15 -5.00
C GLY A 119 5.04 4.54 -3.62
N THR A 120 4.16 4.93 -2.69
CA THR A 120 4.57 5.31 -1.32
C THR A 120 5.15 4.14 -0.55
N MET A 121 4.54 2.96 -0.63
CA MET A 121 5.07 1.75 -0.02
C MET A 121 6.44 1.38 -0.60
N GLY A 122 6.61 1.51 -1.92
CA GLY A 122 7.86 1.23 -2.60
C GLY A 122 9.01 2.14 -2.14
N PHE A 123 8.75 3.44 -2.03
CA PHE A 123 9.71 4.40 -1.48
C PHE A 123 10.04 4.13 -0.01
N SER A 124 9.05 3.80 0.82
CA SER A 124 9.26 3.45 2.22
C SER A 124 10.13 2.21 2.38
N LEU A 125 9.85 1.13 1.62
CA LEU A 125 10.64 -0.10 1.68
C LEU A 125 12.08 0.10 1.18
N LEU A 126 12.28 0.89 0.12
CA LEU A 126 13.63 1.26 -0.34
C LEU A 126 14.39 2.08 0.71
N SER A 127 13.70 2.97 1.42
CA SER A 127 14.28 3.74 2.54
C SER A 127 14.87 2.81 3.59
N GLN A 128 14.07 1.88 4.09
CA GLN A 128 14.48 0.92 5.12
C GLN A 128 15.58 -0.01 4.64
N GLY A 129 15.53 -0.43 3.37
CA GLY A 129 16.56 -1.25 2.74
C GLY A 129 17.92 -0.55 2.57
N LEU A 130 17.93 0.77 2.42
CA LEU A 130 19.15 1.56 2.25
C LEU A 130 19.75 1.99 3.60
N ASP A 131 18.92 2.29 4.60
CA ASP A 131 19.42 2.72 5.92
C ASP A 131 20.08 1.56 6.68
N THR A 132 19.64 0.32 6.48
CA THR A 132 20.29 -0.89 7.02
C THR A 132 21.68 -1.16 6.44
N THR A 133 22.05 -0.56 5.30
CA THR A 133 23.40 -0.70 4.73
C THR A 133 24.42 0.28 5.31
N LYS A 134 23.99 1.29 6.09
CA LYS A 134 24.90 2.24 6.74
C LYS A 134 25.40 1.79 8.11
N SER A 135 24.80 0.75 8.71
CA SER A 135 25.14 0.27 10.06
C SER A 135 25.96 -1.02 10.09
N SER A 136 26.52 -1.45 8.95
CA SER A 136 27.43 -2.61 8.83
C SER A 136 28.79 -2.16 8.33
#